data_AF-A0ABD7F6Z7-F1
#
_entry.id   AF-A0ABD7F6Z7-F1
#
_cell.length_a   1.000
_cell.length_b   1.000
_cell.length_c   1.000
_cell.angle_alpha   90.00
_cell.angle_beta   90.00
_cell.angle_gamma   90.00
#
_symmetry.space_group_name_H-M   'P 1'
#
loop_
_entity.id
_entity.type
_entity.pdbx_description
1 polymer ?
#
loop_
_entity_poly.entity_id
_entity_poly.type
_entity_poly.pdbx_seq_one_letter_code
_entity_poly.pdbx_strand_id
1 'polypeptide(L)'
;MFLILIGLILIFFVTLFIITSIIHKKQFAYDTHQDYNYPSLPSTAHATLKGGSLTLPATISGQDTVIAKIRIKSTWAGLLILPFVETISSKGKWKQYFEYGAKGVRYINLSDTFSDNDKTIRLEGKYLSLPDQEIELSVYPRENLDGKKILVLAPHADDAELGAYGLYEKHAANSMICTLTASEGGSFHYGNLYSTCDFDTQAQYLQKGRMRVWNSLAVPLLAGVPSENILQLGYFDSTLTAMRQNPEKEIKSTKIDTTDVDIFRSANTSPLAKHLKPGSTWNSLVDNLGYLIETFQPDIIVTPSPNIDTHPDHQHTALAAIEALRKIDYRRGNLFLHTIHYLSDDFPIGKVGSSLSLPPPSEQPFYFQSIYSHPLDKEEQNRKLLALDAMNDIRPNSDGYMRWNTMIFKGLNKLRHHVLHLDKDLVNRFVRSNEFFYTVPISDLYQEETLKQITYQGKAQ
;
A
#
# COMPACT_ATOMS: atom_id res chain seq x y z
N MET A 1 52.01 -21.06 2.40
CA MET A 1 50.82 -21.41 3.22
C MET A 1 49.98 -20.18 3.58
N PHE A 2 50.56 -19.14 4.18
CA PHE A 2 49.83 -17.89 4.53
C PHE A 2 49.18 -17.17 3.33
N LEU A 3 49.92 -16.96 2.23
CA LEU A 3 49.37 -16.36 1.00
C LEU A 3 48.24 -17.19 0.38
N ILE A 4 48.33 -18.52 0.45
CA ILE A 4 47.29 -19.43 -0.04
C ILE A 4 46.03 -19.31 0.82
N LEU A 5 46.18 -19.26 2.15
CA LEU A 5 45.07 -19.08 3.07
C LEU A 5 44.37 -17.72 2.87
N ILE A 6 45.13 -16.64 2.70
CA ILE A 6 44.58 -15.31 2.36
C ILE A 6 43.82 -15.36 1.04
N GLY A 7 44.39 -15.99 0.02
CA GLY A 7 43.74 -16.16 -1.28
C GLY A 7 42.41 -16.90 -1.18
N LEU A 8 42.37 -18.00 -0.42
CA LEU A 8 41.14 -18.78 -0.18
C LEU A 8 40.08 -17.97 0.57
N ILE A 9 40.48 -17.22 1.61
CA ILE A 9 39.58 -16.34 2.36
C ILE A 9 39.01 -15.25 1.45
N LEU A 10 39.84 -14.62 0.62
CA LEU A 10 39.39 -13.60 -0.33
C LEU A 10 38.40 -14.18 -1.34
N ILE A 11 38.71 -15.34 -1.94
CA ILE A 11 37.81 -16.03 -2.88
C ILE A 11 36.47 -16.35 -2.20
N PHE A 12 36.48 -16.82 -0.96
CA PHE A 12 35.26 -17.10 -0.20
C PHE A 12 34.40 -15.85 -0.04
N PHE A 13 34.97 -14.74 0.42
CA PHE A 13 34.21 -13.49 0.62
C PHE A 13 33.74 -12.87 -0.70
N VAL A 14 34.53 -12.94 -1.77
CA VAL A 14 34.11 -12.49 -3.11
C VAL A 14 32.95 -13.35 -3.63
N THR A 15 33.03 -14.67 -3.47
CA THR A 15 31.96 -15.58 -3.87
C THR A 15 30.68 -15.29 -3.08
N LEU A 16 30.80 -15.11 -1.75
CA LEU A 16 29.68 -14.75 -0.88
C LEU A 16 29.06 -13.40 -1.29
N PHE A 17 29.88 -12.41 -1.61
CA PHE A 17 29.44 -11.11 -2.12
C PHE A 17 28.63 -11.25 -3.41
N ILE A 18 29.15 -12.01 -4.39
CA ILE A 18 28.48 -12.23 -5.67
C ILE A 18 27.12 -12.93 -5.46
N ILE A 19 27.10 -14.01 -4.67
CA ILE A 19 25.87 -14.75 -4.38
C ILE A 19 24.83 -13.83 -3.71
N THR A 20 25.26 -13.07 -2.70
CA THR A 20 24.37 -12.16 -1.95
C THR A 20 23.82 -11.06 -2.86
N SER A 21 24.67 -10.44 -3.68
CA SER A 21 24.27 -9.43 -4.67
C SER A 21 23.26 -9.97 -5.68
N ILE A 22 23.44 -11.22 -6.15
CA ILE A 22 22.48 -11.87 -7.04
C ILE A 22 21.14 -12.11 -6.33
N ILE A 23 21.16 -12.60 -5.09
CA ILE A 23 19.93 -12.83 -4.29
C ILE A 23 19.17 -11.52 -4.10
N HIS A 24 19.86 -10.46 -3.68
CA HIS A 24 19.28 -9.13 -3.47
C HIS A 24 18.68 -8.53 -4.75
N LYS A 25 19.36 -8.67 -5.89
CA LYS A 25 18.80 -8.18 -7.16
C LYS A 25 17.58 -8.97 -7.61
N LYS A 26 17.61 -10.30 -7.44
CA LYS A 26 16.50 -11.21 -7.76
C LYS A 26 15.28 -11.04 -6.85
N GLN A 27 15.39 -10.23 -5.79
CA GLN A 27 14.24 -9.86 -4.98
C GLN A 27 13.21 -9.11 -5.82
N PHE A 28 13.64 -8.17 -6.66
CA PHE A 28 12.74 -7.36 -7.48
C PHE A 28 12.33 -8.09 -8.76
N ALA A 29 11.04 -8.02 -9.10
CA ALA A 29 10.48 -8.63 -10.31
C ALA A 29 10.78 -7.88 -11.62
N TYR A 30 11.59 -6.82 -11.56
CA TYR A 30 11.89 -5.91 -12.66
C TYR A 30 13.37 -5.50 -12.66
N ASP A 31 13.85 -4.93 -13.77
CA ASP A 31 15.26 -4.52 -13.88
C ASP A 31 15.55 -3.27 -13.03
N THR A 32 16.37 -3.42 -11.99
CA THR A 32 16.77 -2.31 -11.10
C THR A 32 17.65 -1.27 -11.78
N HIS A 33 18.15 -1.53 -12.99
CA HIS A 33 18.89 -0.57 -13.80
C HIS A 33 18.02 0.23 -14.78
N GLN A 34 16.73 -0.10 -14.90
CA GLN A 34 15.80 0.61 -15.77
C GLN A 34 15.44 1.98 -15.18
N ASP A 35 15.35 3.00 -16.05
CA ASP A 35 14.87 4.32 -15.68
C ASP A 35 13.37 4.23 -15.34
N TYR A 36 12.95 4.83 -14.22
CA TYR A 36 11.53 4.97 -13.94
C TYR A 36 10.94 6.00 -14.90
N ASN A 37 9.99 5.58 -15.74
CA ASN A 37 9.35 6.47 -16.71
C ASN A 37 7.88 6.70 -16.34
N TYR A 38 7.55 7.95 -16.06
CA TYR A 38 6.18 8.38 -15.81
C TYR A 38 5.83 9.52 -16.76
N PRO A 39 5.32 9.22 -17.97
CA PRO A 39 5.04 10.25 -18.97
C PRO A 39 3.91 11.20 -18.56
N SER A 40 3.05 10.80 -17.63
CA SER A 40 1.97 11.63 -17.08
C SER A 40 2.44 12.62 -16.02
N LEU A 41 3.67 12.51 -15.50
CA LEU A 41 4.21 13.48 -14.55
C LEU A 41 4.55 14.80 -15.27
N PRO A 42 3.99 15.94 -14.86
CA PRO A 42 4.31 17.22 -15.45
C PRO A 42 5.67 17.72 -14.92
N SER A 43 6.48 18.33 -15.79
CA SER A 43 7.67 19.09 -15.38
C SER A 43 7.28 20.55 -15.14
N THR A 44 6.71 20.83 -13.97
CA THR A 44 6.15 22.16 -13.64
C THR A 44 7.18 23.16 -13.13
N ALA A 45 8.29 22.67 -12.58
CA ALA A 45 9.35 23.50 -12.03
C ALA A 45 10.70 22.79 -12.16
N HIS A 46 11.78 23.56 -12.01
CA HIS A 46 13.15 23.06 -12.07
C HIS A 46 13.95 23.59 -10.89
N ALA A 47 14.92 22.80 -10.45
CA ALA A 47 15.89 23.21 -9.45
C ALA A 47 17.24 22.52 -9.73
N THR A 48 18.33 23.15 -9.32
CA THR A 48 19.68 22.58 -9.53
C THR A 48 20.17 21.93 -8.24
N LEU A 49 20.52 20.65 -8.31
CA LEU A 49 21.24 19.97 -7.24
C LEU A 49 22.74 20.21 -7.43
N LYS A 50 23.37 20.90 -6.47
CA LYS A 50 24.81 21.20 -6.49
C LYS A 50 25.44 20.97 -5.12
N GLY A 51 26.49 20.15 -5.06
CA GLY A 51 27.16 19.81 -3.80
C GLY A 51 26.24 19.15 -2.77
N GLY A 52 25.20 18.45 -3.25
CA GLY A 52 24.14 17.87 -2.41
C GLY A 52 23.13 18.87 -1.87
N SER A 53 23.16 20.15 -2.28
CA SER A 53 22.16 21.17 -1.91
C SER A 53 21.22 21.47 -3.06
N LEU A 54 19.94 21.59 -2.77
CA LEU A 54 18.86 21.90 -3.69
C LEU A 54 18.02 23.03 -3.07
N THR A 55 17.80 24.12 -3.80
CA THR A 55 16.87 25.18 -3.36
C THR A 55 15.65 25.15 -4.25
N LEU A 56 14.47 24.97 -3.65
CA LEU A 56 13.21 24.94 -4.39
C LEU A 56 12.80 26.35 -4.82
N PRO A 57 12.17 26.51 -6.01
CA PRO A 57 11.65 27.80 -6.46
C PRO A 57 10.68 28.45 -5.47
N ALA A 58 10.70 29.77 -5.40
CA ALA A 58 9.85 30.56 -4.49
C ALA A 58 8.34 30.35 -4.72
N THR A 59 7.95 29.93 -5.92
CA THR A 59 6.55 29.68 -6.32
C THR A 59 5.97 28.40 -5.72
N ILE A 60 6.80 27.47 -5.25
CA ILE A 60 6.34 26.20 -4.65
C ILE A 60 5.96 26.47 -3.20
N SER A 61 4.74 26.16 -2.78
CA SER A 61 4.31 26.29 -1.38
C SER A 61 4.86 25.15 -0.52
N GLY A 62 5.13 25.43 0.77
CA GLY A 62 5.50 24.42 1.77
C GLY A 62 4.43 23.35 2.03
N GLN A 63 3.21 23.56 1.54
CA GLN A 63 2.11 22.60 1.61
C GLN A 63 1.94 21.77 0.33
N ASP A 64 2.62 22.12 -0.77
CA ASP A 64 2.47 21.41 -2.03
C ASP A 64 3.00 19.98 -1.94
N THR A 65 2.39 19.07 -2.71
CA THR A 65 3.01 17.78 -3.01
C THR A 65 4.09 17.98 -4.05
N VAL A 66 5.35 17.64 -3.72
CA VAL A 66 6.51 17.86 -4.58
C VAL A 66 7.24 16.55 -4.83
N ILE A 67 7.28 16.13 -6.09
CA ILE A 67 8.01 14.94 -6.54
C ILE A 67 9.19 15.37 -7.41
N ALA A 68 10.39 14.96 -7.02
CA ALA A 68 11.62 15.31 -7.71
C ALA A 68 12.19 14.12 -8.49
N LYS A 69 12.40 14.33 -9.79
CA LYS A 69 13.06 13.36 -10.68
C LYS A 69 14.57 13.45 -10.49
N ILE A 70 15.18 12.35 -10.06
CA ILE A 70 16.62 12.26 -9.78
C ILE A 70 17.26 11.11 -10.54
N ARG A 71 18.53 11.26 -10.92
CA ARG A 71 19.37 10.19 -11.44
C ARG A 71 20.33 9.71 -10.36
N ILE A 72 20.24 8.42 -10.03
CA ILE A 72 21.07 7.76 -9.03
C ILE A 72 21.89 6.63 -9.63
N LYS A 73 22.97 6.25 -8.94
CA LYS A 73 23.72 5.03 -9.23
C LYS A 73 24.25 4.43 -7.94
N SER A 74 23.78 3.24 -7.62
CA SER A 74 24.25 2.46 -6.46
C SER A 74 25.76 2.20 -6.54
N THR A 75 26.41 2.21 -5.38
CA THR A 75 27.81 1.80 -5.24
C THR A 75 27.89 0.28 -5.09
N TRP A 76 29.11 -0.27 -5.00
CA TRP A 76 29.28 -1.70 -4.71
C TRP A 76 28.66 -2.10 -3.36
N ALA A 77 28.66 -1.20 -2.37
CA ALA A 77 28.01 -1.42 -1.09
C ALA A 77 26.47 -1.42 -1.21
N GLY A 78 25.93 -0.64 -2.16
CA GLY A 78 24.51 -0.63 -2.52
C GLY A 78 24.00 -1.93 -3.15
N LEU A 79 24.89 -2.89 -3.41
CA LEU A 79 24.53 -4.27 -3.81
C LEU A 79 24.26 -5.17 -2.60
N LEU A 80 24.75 -4.79 -1.42
CA LEU A 80 24.60 -5.57 -0.18
C LEU A 80 23.69 -4.89 0.86
N ILE A 81 23.72 -3.56 0.92
CA ILE A 81 22.94 -2.74 1.85
C ILE A 81 21.98 -1.89 1.03
N LEU A 82 20.71 -1.82 1.43
CA LEU A 82 19.71 -1.04 0.71
C LEU A 82 20.18 0.41 0.57
N PRO A 83 20.39 0.90 -0.66
CA PRO A 83 20.83 2.26 -0.90
C PRO A 83 19.68 3.23 -0.65
N PHE A 84 20.00 4.44 -0.19
CA PHE A 84 18.98 5.46 0.08
C PHE A 84 19.51 6.88 -0.13
N VAL A 85 18.58 7.81 -0.34
CA VAL A 85 18.82 9.25 -0.24
C VAL A 85 18.24 9.73 1.09
N GLU A 86 19.04 10.49 1.83
CA GLU A 86 18.59 11.22 3.01
C GLU A 86 18.29 12.67 2.63
N THR A 87 17.05 13.09 2.85
CA THR A 87 16.57 14.46 2.69
C THR A 87 16.69 15.17 4.03
N ILE A 88 17.42 16.28 4.08
CA ILE A 88 17.73 17.02 5.31
C ILE A 88 17.33 18.48 5.12
N SER A 89 16.57 19.04 6.06
CA SER A 89 16.20 20.45 6.07
C SER A 89 16.01 20.95 7.50
N SER A 90 15.59 22.20 7.67
CA SER A 90 15.16 22.74 8.97
C SER A 90 13.99 21.99 9.60
N LYS A 91 13.15 21.31 8.83
CA LYS A 91 12.00 20.55 9.34
C LYS A 91 12.39 19.16 9.87
N GLY A 92 13.53 18.61 9.47
CA GLY A 92 13.96 17.29 9.93
C GLY A 92 14.77 16.49 8.91
N LYS A 93 14.70 15.17 9.05
CA LYS A 93 15.40 14.21 8.19
C LYS A 93 14.47 13.09 7.75
N TRP A 94 14.50 12.78 6.46
CA TRP A 94 13.72 11.71 5.86
C TRP A 94 14.64 10.82 5.03
N LYS A 95 14.31 9.53 4.97
CA LYS A 95 15.05 8.55 4.18
C LYS A 95 14.12 7.97 3.14
N GLN A 96 14.56 7.94 1.88
CA GLN A 96 13.89 7.17 0.84
C GLN A 96 14.85 6.13 0.30
N TYR A 97 14.44 4.86 0.41
CA TYR A 97 15.23 3.72 -0.03
C TYR A 97 14.96 3.38 -1.49
N PHE A 98 15.96 2.76 -2.14
CA PHE A 98 15.90 2.28 -3.51
C PHE A 98 16.35 0.83 -3.58
N GLU A 99 16.21 0.22 -4.76
CA GLU A 99 16.58 -1.17 -4.98
C GLU A 99 18.07 -1.43 -4.78
N TYR A 100 18.40 -2.68 -4.44
CA TYR A 100 19.77 -3.14 -4.52
C TYR A 100 20.33 -2.99 -5.93
N GLY A 101 21.46 -2.28 -6.03
CA GLY A 101 22.08 -1.98 -7.31
C GLY A 101 21.31 -1.01 -8.20
N ALA A 102 20.31 -0.27 -7.67
CA ALA A 102 19.54 0.72 -8.40
C ALA A 102 20.44 1.65 -9.23
N LYS A 103 20.08 1.85 -10.50
CA LYS A 103 20.75 2.76 -11.42
C LYS A 103 19.72 3.38 -12.34
N GLY A 104 19.84 4.67 -12.60
CA GLY A 104 18.96 5.38 -13.52
C GLY A 104 18.09 6.42 -12.83
N VAL A 105 16.99 6.78 -13.48
CA VAL A 105 16.00 7.74 -13.00
C VAL A 105 15.12 7.13 -11.91
N ARG A 106 14.90 7.89 -10.84
CA ARG A 106 13.97 7.62 -9.73
C ARG A 106 13.25 8.91 -9.34
N TYR A 107 12.21 8.78 -8.53
CA TYR A 107 11.42 9.91 -8.06
C TYR A 107 11.42 9.95 -6.53
N ILE A 108 11.87 11.06 -5.95
CA ILE A 108 11.84 11.27 -4.50
C ILE A 108 10.69 12.17 -4.11
N ASN A 109 10.07 11.86 -2.98
CA ASN A 109 9.03 12.69 -2.41
C ASN A 109 9.66 13.74 -1.49
N LEU A 110 9.54 15.01 -1.86
CA LEU A 110 10.01 16.16 -1.08
C LEU A 110 8.88 16.86 -0.32
N SER A 111 7.64 16.38 -0.44
CA SER A 111 6.47 16.94 0.24
C SER A 111 6.69 16.97 1.76
N ASP A 112 6.28 18.07 2.39
CA ASP A 112 6.45 18.34 3.83
C ASP A 112 7.90 18.35 4.35
N THR A 113 8.91 18.19 3.49
CA THR A 113 10.33 18.24 3.90
C THR A 113 10.90 19.65 3.94
N PHE A 114 10.13 20.68 3.59
CA PHE A 114 10.54 22.09 3.58
C PHE A 114 9.40 23.01 4.03
N SER A 115 9.67 24.31 4.16
CA SER A 115 8.67 25.31 4.54
C SER A 115 8.71 26.51 3.58
N ASP A 116 7.75 27.43 3.71
CA ASP A 116 7.77 28.66 2.92
C ASP A 116 8.93 29.59 3.25
N ASN A 117 9.41 29.53 4.49
CA ASN A 117 10.53 30.35 4.98
C ASN A 117 11.90 29.72 4.69
N ASP A 118 11.96 28.40 4.54
CA ASP A 118 13.18 27.67 4.22
C ASP A 118 12.91 26.60 3.17
N LYS A 119 13.32 26.92 1.94
CA LYS A 119 13.19 26.10 0.74
C LYS A 119 14.48 25.37 0.37
N THR A 120 15.51 25.44 1.23
CA THR A 120 16.78 24.77 0.99
C THR A 120 16.76 23.38 1.60
N ILE A 121 17.04 22.39 0.77
CA ILE A 121 17.05 20.99 1.12
C ILE A 121 18.43 20.43 0.77
N ARG A 122 19.01 19.66 1.68
CA ARG A 122 20.23 18.89 1.42
C ARG A 122 19.85 17.44 1.15
N LEU A 123 20.33 16.90 0.03
CA LEU A 123 20.18 15.51 -0.36
C LEU A 123 21.53 14.80 -0.24
N GLU A 124 21.57 13.73 0.56
CA GLU A 124 22.76 12.90 0.73
C GLU A 124 22.52 11.46 0.24
N GLY A 125 23.32 11.01 -0.72
CA GLY A 125 23.34 9.60 -1.11
C GLY A 125 24.09 8.72 -0.09
N LYS A 126 23.48 7.61 0.34
CA LYS A 126 24.11 6.56 1.15
C LYS A 126 24.06 5.23 0.40
N TYR A 127 25.23 4.63 0.22
CA TYR A 127 25.45 3.45 -0.64
C TYR A 127 25.05 3.65 -2.11
N LEU A 128 24.84 4.90 -2.52
CA LEU A 128 24.61 5.34 -3.88
C LEU A 128 25.34 6.67 -4.11
N SER A 129 25.59 6.97 -5.37
CA SER A 129 26.02 8.28 -5.84
C SER A 129 24.82 9.08 -6.34
N LEU A 130 24.80 10.35 -5.96
CA LEU A 130 23.84 11.36 -6.39
C LEU A 130 24.65 12.55 -6.94
N PRO A 131 24.97 12.58 -8.24
CA PRO A 131 25.78 13.63 -8.83
C PRO A 131 25.01 14.95 -8.91
N ASP A 132 25.76 16.05 -9.07
CA ASP A 132 25.19 17.35 -9.44
C ASP A 132 24.41 17.21 -10.75
N GLN A 133 23.19 17.73 -10.76
CA GLN A 133 22.25 17.57 -11.87
C GLN A 133 21.11 18.59 -11.78
N GLU A 134 20.47 18.85 -12.92
CA GLU A 134 19.17 19.52 -12.94
C GLU A 134 18.08 18.55 -12.50
N ILE A 135 17.15 19.06 -11.69
CA ILE A 135 16.05 18.32 -11.09
C ILE A 135 14.75 18.86 -11.68
N GLU A 136 14.02 18.00 -12.38
CA GLU A 136 12.64 18.27 -12.78
C GLU A 136 11.72 18.01 -11.58
N LEU A 137 10.84 18.97 -11.30
CA LEU A 137 9.89 18.93 -10.19
C LEU A 137 8.46 18.86 -10.73
N SER A 138 7.73 17.83 -10.31
CA SER A 138 6.28 17.75 -10.44
C SER A 138 5.66 18.27 -9.15
N VAL A 139 4.95 19.40 -9.25
CA VAL A 139 4.36 20.13 -8.13
C VAL A 139 2.85 20.10 -8.26
N TYR A 140 2.19 19.65 -7.19
CA TYR A 140 0.73 19.63 -7.11
C TYR A 140 0.28 20.42 -5.88
N PRO A 141 -0.58 21.44 -6.06
CA PRO A 141 -1.23 22.10 -4.94
C PRO A 141 -1.99 21.09 -4.09
N ARG A 142 -1.76 21.11 -2.78
CA ARG A 142 -2.42 20.18 -1.87
C ARG A 142 -3.85 20.63 -1.59
N GLU A 143 -4.81 19.74 -1.84
CA GLU A 143 -6.21 19.97 -1.49
C GLU A 143 -6.37 20.07 0.04
N ASN A 144 -7.13 21.05 0.53
CA ASN A 144 -7.52 21.08 1.94
C ASN A 144 -8.68 20.11 2.17
N LEU A 145 -8.47 19.14 3.07
CA LEU A 145 -9.43 18.09 3.39
C LEU A 145 -10.27 18.40 4.65
N ASP A 146 -10.10 19.56 5.28
CA ASP A 146 -10.88 19.95 6.45
C ASP A 146 -12.38 19.95 6.15
N GLY A 147 -13.14 19.22 6.97
CA GLY A 147 -14.59 19.06 6.82
C GLY A 147 -15.04 18.17 5.65
N LYS A 148 -14.12 17.62 4.86
CA LYS A 148 -14.45 16.69 3.77
C LYS A 148 -14.86 15.33 4.31
N LYS A 149 -15.82 14.69 3.66
CA LYS A 149 -16.22 13.31 3.96
C LYS A 149 -15.35 12.30 3.22
N ILE A 150 -14.74 11.39 3.95
CA ILE A 150 -13.79 10.39 3.42
C ILE A 150 -14.40 8.99 3.55
N LEU A 151 -14.62 8.30 2.44
CA LEU A 151 -15.02 6.90 2.41
C LEU A 151 -13.80 6.04 2.05
N VAL A 152 -13.34 5.20 2.97
CA VAL A 152 -12.26 4.23 2.74
C VAL A 152 -12.86 2.87 2.41
N LEU A 153 -12.61 2.37 1.20
CA LEU A 153 -13.01 1.06 0.73
C LEU A 153 -11.84 0.09 0.86
N ALA A 154 -11.93 -0.83 1.81
CA ALA A 154 -10.92 -1.83 2.09
C ALA A 154 -11.34 -3.20 1.54
N PRO A 155 -10.59 -3.81 0.61
CA PRO A 155 -10.89 -5.16 0.13
C PRO A 155 -10.89 -6.20 1.26
N HIS A 156 -9.84 -6.18 2.10
CA HIS A 156 -9.64 -7.08 3.23
C HIS A 156 -9.49 -6.32 4.56
N ALA A 157 -9.54 -7.07 5.65
CA ALA A 157 -9.41 -6.57 7.01
C ALA A 157 -7.93 -6.30 7.37
N ASP A 158 -7.45 -5.11 7.01
CA ASP A 158 -6.11 -4.52 7.25
C ASP A 158 -5.81 -3.43 6.21
N ASP A 159 -6.40 -3.52 5.02
CA ASP A 159 -6.10 -2.63 3.90
C ASP A 159 -6.40 -1.15 4.18
N ALA A 160 -7.43 -0.85 4.98
CA ALA A 160 -7.73 0.53 5.39
C ALA A 160 -6.54 1.11 6.17
N GLU A 161 -6.01 0.34 7.11
CA GLU A 161 -4.89 0.72 7.97
C GLU A 161 -3.58 0.78 7.16
N LEU A 162 -3.33 -0.21 6.30
CA LEU A 162 -2.15 -0.24 5.44
C LEU A 162 -2.10 0.99 4.52
N GLY A 163 -3.21 1.29 3.84
CA GLY A 163 -3.30 2.34 2.84
C GLY A 163 -3.49 3.76 3.37
N ALA A 164 -4.32 3.94 4.40
CA ALA A 164 -4.92 5.25 4.70
C ALA A 164 -5.18 5.56 6.18
N TYR A 165 -4.57 4.82 7.13
CA TYR A 165 -4.74 5.05 8.57
C TYR A 165 -4.57 6.51 8.99
N GLY A 166 -3.43 7.13 8.63
CA GLY A 166 -3.11 8.49 9.05
C GLY A 166 -4.14 9.49 8.48
N LEU A 167 -4.50 9.32 7.21
CA LEU A 167 -5.50 10.13 6.54
C LEU A 167 -6.85 10.05 7.25
N TYR A 168 -7.37 8.84 7.49
CA TYR A 168 -8.69 8.72 8.09
C TYR A 168 -8.69 9.03 9.59
N GLU A 169 -7.58 8.82 10.30
CA GLU A 169 -7.41 9.20 11.72
C GLU A 169 -7.51 10.71 11.87
N LYS A 170 -6.79 11.47 11.04
CA LYS A 170 -6.83 12.93 11.07
C LYS A 170 -8.24 13.50 10.85
N HIS A 171 -9.06 12.79 10.07
CA HIS A 171 -10.40 13.20 9.70
C HIS A 171 -11.50 12.30 10.29
N ALA A 172 -11.23 11.61 11.39
CA ALA A 172 -12.04 10.50 11.90
C ALA A 172 -13.55 10.79 12.01
N ALA A 173 -13.93 11.98 12.48
CA ALA A 173 -15.33 12.38 12.60
C ALA A 173 -16.10 12.44 11.26
N ASN A 174 -15.38 12.62 10.15
CA ASN A 174 -15.93 12.66 8.79
C ASN A 174 -15.47 11.46 7.93
N SER A 175 -14.91 10.43 8.56
CA SER A 175 -14.45 9.22 7.87
C SER A 175 -15.47 8.09 8.02
N MET A 176 -15.60 7.28 6.96
CA MET A 176 -16.32 6.01 6.94
C MET A 176 -15.40 4.93 6.41
N ILE A 177 -15.32 3.80 7.12
CA ILE A 177 -14.53 2.64 6.72
C ILE A 177 -15.49 1.52 6.32
N CYS A 178 -15.37 1.05 5.09
CA CYS A 178 -16.15 -0.03 4.54
C CYS A 178 -15.22 -1.15 4.07
N THR A 179 -15.20 -2.27 4.80
CA THR A 179 -14.49 -3.47 4.38
C THR A 179 -15.40 -4.36 3.55
N LEU A 180 -14.92 -4.84 2.40
CA LEU A 180 -15.75 -5.59 1.44
C LEU A 180 -15.83 -7.07 1.79
N THR A 181 -14.68 -7.70 2.06
CA THR A 181 -14.61 -9.14 2.32
C THR A 181 -14.41 -9.45 3.80
N ALA A 182 -14.93 -10.60 4.24
CA ALA A 182 -14.68 -11.16 5.56
C ALA A 182 -13.22 -11.61 5.75
N SER A 183 -12.45 -11.65 4.66
CA SER A 183 -11.03 -11.97 4.66
C SER A 183 -10.71 -13.36 5.25
N GLU A 184 -11.64 -14.30 5.05
CA GLU A 184 -11.55 -15.64 5.60
C GLU A 184 -10.50 -16.52 4.90
N GLY A 185 -9.90 -16.06 3.80
CA GLY A 185 -8.94 -16.81 3.00
C GLY A 185 -7.50 -16.75 3.49
N GLY A 186 -6.55 -16.85 2.54
CA GLY A 186 -5.12 -16.92 2.83
C GLY A 186 -4.62 -18.26 3.36
N SER A 187 -3.48 -18.24 4.05
CA SER A 187 -2.85 -19.43 4.63
C SER A 187 -3.65 -19.97 5.82
N PHE A 188 -3.59 -21.29 6.01
CA PHE A 188 -4.17 -21.95 7.18
C PHE A 188 -3.50 -21.42 8.45
N HIS A 189 -4.32 -20.94 9.39
CA HIS A 189 -3.91 -20.42 10.68
C HIS A 189 -4.50 -21.28 11.79
N TYR A 190 -3.91 -21.25 12.99
CA TYR A 190 -4.42 -21.95 14.18
C TYR A 190 -4.31 -23.49 14.11
N GLY A 191 -3.18 -24.00 13.61
CA GLY A 191 -2.89 -25.45 13.59
C GLY A 191 -2.75 -26.10 14.97
N ASN A 192 -2.76 -25.30 16.03
CA ASN A 192 -2.86 -25.74 17.41
C ASN A 192 -4.30 -26.00 17.88
N LEU A 193 -5.30 -25.47 17.17
CA LEU A 193 -6.73 -25.61 17.50
C LEU A 193 -7.47 -26.51 16.51
N TYR A 194 -7.09 -26.45 15.24
CA TYR A 194 -7.73 -27.16 14.14
C TYR A 194 -6.72 -28.05 13.43
N SER A 195 -7.15 -29.25 13.05
CA SER A 195 -6.46 -30.16 12.14
C SER A 195 -6.73 -29.80 10.68
N THR A 196 -5.91 -30.33 9.77
CA THR A 196 -6.03 -30.06 8.33
C THR A 196 -6.94 -31.05 7.61
N CYS A 197 -7.87 -31.70 8.31
CA CYS A 197 -8.92 -32.50 7.66
C CYS A 197 -10.06 -31.57 7.19
N ASP A 198 -10.84 -32.00 6.18
CA ASP A 198 -11.75 -31.11 5.45
C ASP A 198 -12.74 -30.36 6.33
N PHE A 199 -13.40 -31.04 7.27
CA PHE A 199 -14.39 -30.42 8.15
C PHE A 199 -13.77 -29.37 9.08
N ASP A 200 -12.63 -29.71 9.68
CA ASP A 200 -11.92 -28.87 10.64
C ASP A 200 -11.26 -27.66 9.94
N THR A 201 -10.92 -27.83 8.65
CA THR A 201 -10.41 -26.77 7.78
C THR A 201 -11.48 -25.71 7.48
N GLN A 202 -12.71 -26.10 7.14
CA GLN A 202 -13.79 -25.12 6.95
C GLN A 202 -14.13 -24.39 8.25
N ALA A 203 -14.14 -25.10 9.38
CA ALA A 203 -14.37 -24.51 10.70
C ALA A 203 -13.30 -23.47 11.05
N GLN A 204 -12.03 -23.76 10.75
CA GLN A 204 -10.91 -22.84 10.94
C GLN A 204 -11.08 -21.55 10.15
N TYR A 205 -11.35 -21.65 8.84
CA TYR A 205 -11.53 -20.47 7.99
C TYR A 205 -12.76 -19.64 8.41
N LEU A 206 -13.85 -20.29 8.84
CA LEU A 206 -14.99 -19.58 9.43
C LEU A 206 -14.60 -18.77 10.67
N GLN A 207 -13.83 -19.35 11.59
CA GLN A 207 -13.38 -18.61 12.78
C GLN A 207 -12.36 -17.51 12.42
N LYS A 208 -11.49 -17.75 11.45
CA LYS A 208 -10.58 -16.73 10.93
C LYS A 208 -11.35 -15.54 10.36
N GLY A 209 -12.33 -15.78 9.48
CA GLY A 209 -13.19 -14.74 8.94
C GLY A 209 -13.92 -13.97 10.04
N ARG A 210 -14.51 -14.66 11.03
CA ARG A 210 -15.16 -14.00 12.17
C ARG A 210 -14.22 -13.10 12.96
N MET A 211 -12.99 -13.54 13.20
CA MET A 211 -11.99 -12.73 13.90
C MET A 211 -11.60 -11.49 13.08
N ARG A 212 -11.34 -11.67 11.78
CA ARG A 212 -10.98 -10.57 10.88
C ARG A 212 -12.12 -9.57 10.65
N VAL A 213 -13.38 -10.02 10.66
CA VAL A 213 -14.55 -9.15 10.73
C VAL A 213 -14.47 -8.26 11.98
N TRP A 214 -14.20 -8.83 13.16
CA TRP A 214 -14.01 -8.03 14.38
C TRP A 214 -12.85 -7.04 14.26
N ASN A 215 -11.75 -7.41 13.62
CA ASN A 215 -10.66 -6.47 13.38
C ASN A 215 -11.11 -5.29 12.50
N SER A 216 -11.79 -5.56 11.38
CA SER A 216 -12.30 -4.51 10.50
C SER A 216 -13.30 -3.55 11.18
N LEU A 217 -14.03 -4.04 12.19
CA LEU A 217 -15.00 -3.25 12.94
C LEU A 217 -14.39 -2.49 14.12
N ALA A 218 -13.39 -3.07 14.79
CA ALA A 218 -12.86 -2.54 16.05
C ALA A 218 -11.61 -1.66 15.86
N VAL A 219 -10.75 -1.96 14.88
CA VAL A 219 -9.49 -1.22 14.70
C VAL A 219 -9.73 0.24 14.31
N PRO A 220 -10.68 0.60 13.43
CA PRO A 220 -10.94 2.01 13.12
C PRO A 220 -11.41 2.83 14.34
N LEU A 221 -11.95 2.19 15.39
CA LEU A 221 -12.29 2.87 16.65
C LEU A 221 -11.05 3.42 17.35
N LEU A 222 -9.87 2.81 17.16
CA LEU A 222 -8.60 3.31 17.71
C LEU A 222 -8.22 4.67 17.13
N ALA A 223 -8.63 4.95 15.91
CA ALA A 223 -8.47 6.24 15.24
C ALA A 223 -9.60 7.23 15.58
N GLY A 224 -10.59 6.82 16.37
CA GLY A 224 -11.75 7.65 16.73
C GLY A 224 -12.86 7.70 15.68
N VAL A 225 -12.86 6.81 14.69
CA VAL A 225 -13.96 6.73 13.70
C VAL A 225 -15.25 6.32 14.43
N PRO A 226 -16.37 7.05 14.27
CA PRO A 226 -17.64 6.68 14.90
C PRO A 226 -18.10 5.29 14.44
N SER A 227 -18.64 4.46 15.35
CA SER A 227 -19.02 3.08 15.02
C SER A 227 -20.16 3.00 14.00
N GLU A 228 -20.99 4.04 13.90
CA GLU A 228 -22.00 4.19 12.84
C GLU A 228 -21.40 4.31 11.43
N ASN A 229 -20.13 4.70 11.33
CA ASN A 229 -19.39 4.87 10.09
C ASN A 229 -18.39 3.72 9.83
N ILE A 230 -18.52 2.60 10.52
CA ILE A 230 -17.70 1.40 10.28
C ILE A 230 -18.60 0.27 9.83
N LEU A 231 -18.28 -0.34 8.69
CA LEU A 231 -19.12 -1.34 8.05
C LEU A 231 -18.30 -2.47 7.42
N GLN A 232 -18.81 -3.68 7.54
CA GLN A 232 -18.29 -4.88 6.89
C GLN A 232 -19.37 -5.49 5.98
N LEU A 233 -19.09 -5.61 4.68
CA LEU A 233 -20.04 -6.13 3.69
C LEU A 233 -20.08 -7.65 3.62
N GLY A 234 -19.13 -8.36 4.22
CA GLY A 234 -19.20 -9.80 4.45
C GLY A 234 -19.05 -10.67 3.20
N TYR A 235 -18.61 -10.12 2.07
CA TYR A 235 -18.30 -10.91 0.87
C TYR A 235 -17.10 -11.84 1.13
N PHE A 236 -16.91 -12.83 0.27
CA PHE A 236 -15.91 -13.87 0.49
C PHE A 236 -14.57 -13.49 -0.15
N ASP A 237 -13.49 -13.75 0.56
CA ASP A 237 -12.12 -13.59 0.06
C ASP A 237 -11.91 -14.35 -1.26
N SER A 238 -11.26 -13.68 -2.22
CA SER A 238 -10.87 -14.19 -3.53
C SER A 238 -12.02 -14.52 -4.48
N THR A 239 -13.23 -14.00 -4.20
CA THR A 239 -14.43 -14.26 -5.01
C THR A 239 -14.85 -13.12 -5.93
N LEU A 240 -14.32 -11.90 -5.75
CA LEU A 240 -14.81 -10.71 -6.47
C LEU A 240 -14.62 -10.81 -7.99
N THR A 241 -13.55 -11.45 -8.46
CA THR A 241 -13.34 -11.75 -9.88
C THR A 241 -14.46 -12.63 -10.43
N ALA A 242 -14.80 -13.72 -9.73
CA ALA A 242 -15.82 -14.66 -10.16
C ALA A 242 -17.22 -14.01 -10.13
N MET A 243 -17.47 -13.14 -9.15
CA MET A 243 -18.70 -12.35 -9.05
C MET A 243 -18.83 -11.43 -10.27
N ARG A 244 -17.79 -10.65 -10.59
CA ARG A 244 -17.84 -9.73 -11.74
C ARG A 244 -18.01 -10.46 -13.07
N GLN A 245 -17.40 -11.63 -13.24
CA GLN A 245 -17.57 -12.46 -14.44
C GLN A 245 -18.98 -13.06 -14.55
N ASN A 246 -19.72 -13.17 -13.45
CA ASN A 246 -21.06 -13.74 -13.40
C ASN A 246 -21.99 -12.86 -12.53
N PRO A 247 -22.37 -11.64 -13.00
CA PRO A 247 -22.87 -10.61 -12.10
C PRO A 247 -24.14 -10.94 -11.30
N GLU A 248 -24.99 -11.80 -11.84
CA GLU A 248 -26.25 -12.24 -11.24
C GLU A 248 -26.11 -13.55 -10.43
N LYS A 249 -25.01 -14.29 -10.61
CA LYS A 249 -24.82 -15.60 -9.99
C LYS A 249 -24.30 -15.43 -8.57
N GLU A 250 -24.88 -16.17 -7.63
CA GLU A 250 -24.29 -16.31 -6.29
C GLU A 250 -22.97 -17.07 -6.36
N ILE A 251 -21.91 -16.43 -5.85
CA ILE A 251 -20.59 -17.03 -5.75
C ILE A 251 -20.36 -17.50 -4.32
N LYS A 252 -20.09 -18.78 -4.18
CA LYS A 252 -19.81 -19.44 -2.90
C LYS A 252 -18.41 -19.06 -2.40
N SER A 253 -18.21 -19.05 -1.08
CA SER A 253 -16.87 -18.95 -0.50
C SER A 253 -15.96 -20.07 -1.03
N THR A 254 -14.68 -19.75 -1.23
CA THR A 254 -13.65 -20.72 -1.64
C THR A 254 -13.20 -21.60 -0.46
N LYS A 255 -13.54 -21.22 0.77
CA LYS A 255 -13.07 -21.85 2.01
C LYS A 255 -14.17 -22.50 2.84
N ILE A 256 -15.40 -22.02 2.71
CA ILE A 256 -16.54 -22.44 3.55
C ILE A 256 -17.71 -22.83 2.64
N ASP A 257 -18.48 -23.85 3.02
CA ASP A 257 -19.64 -24.30 2.26
C ASP A 257 -20.87 -23.38 2.37
N THR A 258 -20.79 -22.15 1.85
CA THR A 258 -21.89 -21.18 1.95
C THR A 258 -21.84 -20.07 0.88
N THR A 259 -23.02 -19.58 0.48
CA THR A 259 -23.22 -18.33 -0.27
C THR A 259 -23.77 -17.19 0.61
N ASP A 260 -24.12 -17.50 1.86
CA ASP A 260 -24.70 -16.55 2.80
C ASP A 260 -23.63 -15.59 3.36
N VAL A 261 -23.65 -14.35 2.88
CA VAL A 261 -22.76 -13.26 3.33
C VAL A 261 -23.15 -12.72 4.70
N ASP A 262 -24.38 -12.95 5.16
CA ASP A 262 -24.88 -12.38 6.42
C ASP A 262 -24.21 -13.02 7.65
N ILE A 263 -23.62 -14.21 7.49
CA ILE A 263 -22.79 -14.86 8.52
C ILE A 263 -21.63 -13.96 8.98
N PHE A 264 -21.16 -13.07 8.10
CA PHE A 264 -20.07 -12.12 8.36
C PHE A 264 -20.54 -10.67 8.55
N ARG A 265 -21.85 -10.41 8.45
CA ARG A 265 -22.44 -9.07 8.69
C ARG A 265 -23.03 -8.91 10.09
N SER A 266 -23.24 -10.01 10.80
CA SER A 266 -23.93 -10.04 12.11
C SER A 266 -23.29 -9.16 13.19
N ALA A 267 -21.99 -8.85 13.08
CA ALA A 267 -21.28 -8.00 14.03
C ALA A 267 -21.38 -6.49 13.72
N ASN A 268 -21.94 -6.10 12.58
CA ASN A 268 -22.11 -4.69 12.24
C ASN A 268 -22.99 -3.96 13.25
N THR A 269 -22.53 -2.81 13.74
CA THR A 269 -23.31 -1.91 14.60
C THR A 269 -23.86 -0.71 13.86
N SER A 270 -23.31 -0.39 12.68
CA SER A 270 -23.80 0.69 11.83
C SER A 270 -25.28 0.49 11.44
N PRO A 271 -26.12 1.54 11.52
CA PRO A 271 -27.50 1.46 11.07
C PRO A 271 -27.61 1.17 9.57
N LEU A 272 -26.58 1.50 8.78
CA LEU A 272 -26.54 1.27 7.34
C LEU A 272 -26.61 -0.23 7.00
N ALA A 273 -26.12 -1.11 7.89
CA ALA A 273 -26.12 -2.55 7.71
C ALA A 273 -27.54 -3.13 7.49
N LYS A 274 -28.58 -2.48 8.05
CA LYS A 274 -29.97 -2.93 7.97
C LYS A 274 -30.57 -2.89 6.56
N HIS A 275 -29.97 -2.10 5.67
CA HIS A 275 -30.46 -1.89 4.31
C HIS A 275 -29.54 -2.49 3.24
N LEU A 276 -28.50 -3.24 3.67
CA LEU A 276 -27.65 -3.96 2.73
C LEU A 276 -28.45 -5.04 2.01
N LYS A 277 -28.28 -5.11 0.69
CA LYS A 277 -28.79 -6.20 -0.12
C LYS A 277 -28.07 -7.51 0.25
N PRO A 278 -28.81 -8.62 0.39
CA PRO A 278 -28.23 -9.93 0.61
C PRO A 278 -27.60 -10.49 -0.68
N GLY A 279 -26.98 -11.67 -0.55
CA GLY A 279 -26.47 -12.44 -1.67
C GLY A 279 -25.03 -12.10 -2.08
N SER A 280 -24.25 -13.14 -2.38
CA SER A 280 -22.87 -13.05 -2.84
C SER A 280 -22.76 -12.82 -4.36
N THR A 281 -23.48 -11.81 -4.86
CA THR A 281 -23.49 -11.43 -6.29
C THR A 281 -22.78 -10.09 -6.52
N TRP A 282 -22.25 -9.87 -7.73
CA TRP A 282 -21.67 -8.58 -8.11
C TRP A 282 -22.70 -7.46 -8.04
N ASN A 283 -23.92 -7.72 -8.53
CA ASN A 283 -25.00 -6.73 -8.53
C ASN A 283 -25.33 -6.28 -7.10
N SER A 284 -25.38 -7.21 -6.14
CA SER A 284 -25.56 -6.86 -4.72
C SER A 284 -24.41 -6.02 -4.19
N LEU A 285 -23.15 -6.32 -4.56
CA LEU A 285 -21.98 -5.54 -4.13
C LEU A 285 -22.05 -4.11 -4.67
N VAL A 286 -22.29 -3.95 -5.98
CA VAL A 286 -22.42 -2.64 -6.64
C VAL A 286 -23.59 -1.84 -6.05
N ASP A 287 -24.73 -2.49 -5.80
CA ASP A 287 -25.88 -1.84 -5.17
C ASP A 287 -25.60 -1.40 -3.73
N ASN A 288 -24.90 -2.23 -2.95
CA ASN A 288 -24.51 -1.88 -1.59
C ASN A 288 -23.54 -0.69 -1.58
N LEU A 289 -22.53 -0.68 -2.45
CA LEU A 289 -21.61 0.46 -2.58
C LEU A 289 -22.35 1.72 -3.05
N GLY A 290 -23.28 1.60 -4.01
CA GLY A 290 -24.12 2.72 -4.45
C GLY A 290 -24.92 3.32 -3.30
N TYR A 291 -25.61 2.47 -2.53
CA TYR A 291 -26.35 2.87 -1.32
C TYR A 291 -25.46 3.60 -0.30
N LEU A 292 -24.25 3.10 -0.04
CA LEU A 292 -23.32 3.76 0.89
C LEU A 292 -22.87 5.13 0.38
N ILE A 293 -22.53 5.23 -0.90
CA ILE A 293 -22.10 6.49 -1.52
C ILE A 293 -23.25 7.51 -1.52
N GLU A 294 -24.47 7.09 -1.88
CA GLU A 294 -25.65 7.96 -1.87
C GLU A 294 -26.01 8.44 -0.46
N THR A 295 -25.82 7.60 0.56
CA THR A 295 -26.18 7.93 1.95
C THR A 295 -25.11 8.76 2.63
N PHE A 296 -23.85 8.34 2.53
CA PHE A 296 -22.72 9.00 3.18
C PHE A 296 -22.30 10.27 2.45
N GLN A 297 -22.47 10.32 1.13
CA GLN A 297 -22.20 11.49 0.29
C GLN A 297 -20.70 11.93 0.36
N PRO A 298 -19.73 11.02 0.10
CA PRO A 298 -18.30 11.30 0.26
C PRO A 298 -17.77 12.34 -0.73
N ASP A 299 -16.84 13.18 -0.27
CA ASP A 299 -16.06 14.04 -1.15
C ASP A 299 -14.80 13.34 -1.66
N ILE A 300 -14.33 12.34 -0.91
CA ILE A 300 -13.15 11.53 -1.22
C ILE A 300 -13.50 10.06 -1.05
N ILE A 301 -13.17 9.23 -2.03
CA ILE A 301 -13.24 7.78 -1.93
C ILE A 301 -11.83 7.23 -2.05
N VAL A 302 -11.34 6.62 -0.97
CA VAL A 302 -10.03 5.97 -0.93
C VAL A 302 -10.20 4.49 -1.26
N THR A 303 -9.44 3.99 -2.23
CA THR A 303 -9.50 2.57 -2.65
C THR A 303 -8.18 2.17 -3.31
N PRO A 304 -7.80 0.87 -3.34
CA PRO A 304 -6.66 0.43 -4.11
C PRO A 304 -6.79 0.76 -5.60
N SER A 305 -5.66 0.98 -6.28
CA SER A 305 -5.64 1.34 -7.70
C SER A 305 -5.86 0.11 -8.58
N PRO A 306 -6.91 0.08 -9.44
CA PRO A 306 -7.27 -1.12 -10.19
C PRO A 306 -6.29 -1.53 -11.30
N ASN A 307 -5.41 -0.64 -11.74
CA ASN A 307 -4.41 -0.86 -12.78
C ASN A 307 -2.98 -1.07 -12.25
N ILE A 308 -2.71 -0.75 -10.98
CA ILE A 308 -1.37 -0.85 -10.37
C ILE A 308 -1.32 -1.98 -9.35
N ASP A 309 -2.36 -2.08 -8.52
CA ASP A 309 -2.45 -3.14 -7.51
C ASP A 309 -2.69 -4.48 -8.20
N THR A 310 -1.91 -5.50 -7.84
CA THR A 310 -1.94 -6.81 -8.49
C THR A 310 -2.91 -7.79 -7.85
N HIS A 311 -3.44 -7.48 -6.66
CA HIS A 311 -4.37 -8.37 -5.97
C HIS A 311 -5.76 -8.30 -6.63
N PRO A 312 -6.35 -9.44 -7.06
CA PRO A 312 -7.63 -9.41 -7.77
C PRO A 312 -8.76 -8.75 -6.97
N ASP A 313 -8.92 -9.03 -5.69
CA ASP A 313 -9.95 -8.36 -4.88
C ASP A 313 -9.72 -6.85 -4.73
N HIS A 314 -8.46 -6.38 -4.71
CA HIS A 314 -8.14 -4.95 -4.67
C HIS A 314 -8.62 -4.26 -5.94
N GLN A 315 -8.31 -4.86 -7.08
CA GLN A 315 -8.76 -4.36 -8.38
C GLN A 315 -10.29 -4.33 -8.46
N HIS A 316 -10.94 -5.42 -8.07
CA HIS A 316 -12.40 -5.55 -8.17
C HIS A 316 -13.14 -4.67 -7.17
N THR A 317 -12.54 -4.33 -6.03
CA THR A 317 -13.08 -3.33 -5.09
C THR A 317 -13.23 -1.97 -5.76
N ALA A 318 -12.15 -1.49 -6.39
CA ALA A 318 -12.20 -0.21 -7.10
C ALA A 318 -13.14 -0.25 -8.31
N LEU A 319 -13.18 -1.37 -9.04
CA LEU A 319 -14.06 -1.51 -10.19
C LEU A 319 -15.55 -1.55 -9.79
N ALA A 320 -15.88 -2.20 -8.67
CA ALA A 320 -17.22 -2.18 -8.12
C ALA A 320 -17.63 -0.76 -7.67
N ALA A 321 -16.70 -0.01 -7.06
CA ALA A 321 -16.94 1.37 -6.67
C ALA A 321 -17.16 2.29 -7.87
N ILE A 322 -16.36 2.16 -8.93
CA ILE A 322 -16.51 2.91 -10.19
C ILE A 322 -17.85 2.57 -10.86
N GLU A 323 -18.23 1.28 -10.90
CA GLU A 323 -19.51 0.85 -11.44
C GLU A 323 -20.68 1.42 -10.62
N ALA A 324 -20.58 1.39 -9.29
CA ALA A 324 -21.57 1.96 -8.39
C ALA A 324 -21.73 3.47 -8.63
N LEU A 325 -20.63 4.22 -8.66
CA LEU A 325 -20.61 5.66 -8.95
C LEU A 325 -21.35 5.98 -10.26
N ARG A 326 -21.05 5.24 -11.34
CA ARG A 326 -21.70 5.42 -12.64
C ARG A 326 -23.18 5.02 -12.62
N LYS A 327 -23.54 3.97 -11.88
CA LYS A 327 -24.92 3.48 -11.76
C LYS A 327 -25.84 4.51 -11.10
N ILE A 328 -25.34 5.24 -10.10
CA ILE A 328 -26.08 6.29 -9.38
C ILE A 328 -25.82 7.70 -9.95
N ASP A 329 -25.06 7.82 -11.05
CA ASP A 329 -24.62 9.09 -11.67
C ASP A 329 -23.95 10.08 -10.69
N TYR A 330 -23.16 9.57 -9.74
CA TYR A 330 -22.40 10.39 -8.80
C TYR A 330 -21.14 10.94 -9.47
N ARG A 331 -21.05 12.27 -9.62
CA ARG A 331 -20.01 12.95 -10.41
C ARG A 331 -19.07 13.87 -9.61
N ARG A 332 -19.32 14.02 -8.31
CA ARG A 332 -18.59 14.96 -7.44
C ARG A 332 -17.50 14.25 -6.64
N GLY A 333 -16.47 14.99 -6.25
CA GLY A 333 -15.39 14.48 -5.40
C GLY A 333 -14.24 13.83 -6.17
N ASN A 334 -13.33 13.20 -5.43
CA ASN A 334 -12.09 12.62 -5.93
C ASN A 334 -11.95 11.15 -5.48
N LEU A 335 -11.45 10.29 -6.37
CA LEU A 335 -10.86 9.01 -5.99
C LEU A 335 -9.43 9.24 -5.53
N PHE A 336 -9.07 8.65 -4.38
CA PHE A 336 -7.72 8.60 -3.86
C PHE A 336 -7.23 7.15 -3.97
N LEU A 337 -6.43 6.89 -5.01
CA LEU A 337 -5.96 5.55 -5.36
C LEU A 337 -4.61 5.28 -4.70
N HIS A 338 -4.47 4.14 -4.01
CA HIS A 338 -3.21 3.69 -3.42
C HIS A 338 -2.81 2.30 -3.93
N THR A 339 -1.63 1.81 -3.55
CA THR A 339 -1.15 0.48 -3.94
C THR A 339 -0.62 -0.25 -2.71
N ILE A 340 -1.15 -1.44 -2.45
CA ILE A 340 -0.68 -2.32 -1.38
C ILE A 340 0.13 -3.46 -1.97
N HIS A 341 -0.43 -4.17 -2.95
CA HIS A 341 0.27 -5.26 -3.63
C HIS A 341 0.78 -4.78 -4.98
N TYR A 342 2.09 -4.61 -5.11
CA TYR A 342 2.72 -4.30 -6.40
C TYR A 342 3.16 -5.58 -7.13
N LEU A 343 3.87 -5.45 -8.27
CA LEU A 343 4.43 -6.59 -9.03
C LEU A 343 5.23 -7.58 -8.17
N SER A 344 5.84 -7.10 -7.08
CA SER A 344 6.40 -7.93 -6.03
C SER A 344 6.12 -7.33 -4.64
N ASP A 345 6.13 -8.18 -3.62
CA ASP A 345 5.96 -7.81 -2.19
C ASP A 345 7.13 -7.00 -1.60
N ASP A 346 7.93 -6.33 -2.43
CA ASP A 346 9.08 -5.54 -2.01
C ASP A 346 8.81 -4.03 -2.03
N PHE A 347 7.70 -3.62 -2.63
CA PHE A 347 7.18 -2.28 -2.53
C PHE A 347 6.20 -2.18 -1.34
N PRO A 348 6.20 -1.09 -0.55
CA PRO A 348 7.20 -0.03 -0.52
C PRO A 348 8.60 -0.50 -0.06
N ILE A 349 9.64 0.10 -0.64
CA ILE A 349 11.03 -0.25 -0.34
C ILE A 349 11.50 0.46 0.93
N GLY A 350 12.20 -0.27 1.80
CA GLY A 350 12.93 0.30 2.94
C GLY A 350 12.26 0.08 4.28
N LYS A 351 12.82 0.72 5.30
CA LYS A 351 12.47 0.49 6.72
C LYS A 351 11.32 1.38 7.20
N VAL A 352 10.66 0.98 8.28
CA VAL A 352 9.65 1.78 9.00
C VAL A 352 10.08 3.25 9.12
N GLY A 353 9.14 4.15 8.84
CA GLY A 353 9.32 5.59 8.89
C GLY A 353 10.09 6.20 7.71
N SER A 354 10.48 5.40 6.72
CA SER A 354 10.97 5.93 5.45
C SER A 354 9.85 6.61 4.66
N SER A 355 10.23 7.46 3.72
CA SER A 355 9.30 8.11 2.81
C SER A 355 8.83 7.18 1.71
N LEU A 356 7.58 7.36 1.32
CA LEU A 356 6.92 6.70 0.20
C LEU A 356 6.82 7.67 -0.98
N SER A 357 7.09 7.15 -2.18
CA SER A 357 7.03 7.88 -3.44
C SER A 357 6.45 6.96 -4.52
N LEU A 358 6.52 7.40 -5.79
CA LEU A 358 6.10 6.62 -6.94
C LEU A 358 6.72 5.21 -6.94
N PRO A 359 5.92 4.18 -7.24
CA PRO A 359 6.42 2.82 -7.39
C PRO A 359 7.38 2.73 -8.58
N PRO A 360 8.03 1.58 -8.78
CA PRO A 360 8.59 1.24 -10.08
C PRO A 360 7.50 1.34 -11.15
N PRO A 361 7.79 1.77 -12.39
CA PRO A 361 6.78 1.82 -13.44
C PRO A 361 6.30 0.41 -13.80
N SER A 362 5.00 0.24 -14.03
CA SER A 362 4.45 -0.92 -14.74
C SER A 362 4.20 -0.52 -16.19
N GLU A 363 4.21 -1.46 -17.13
CA GLU A 363 3.97 -1.20 -18.57
C GLU A 363 2.52 -0.74 -18.90
N GLN A 364 1.73 -0.38 -17.89
CA GLN A 364 0.29 -0.08 -18.00
C GLN A 364 0.01 1.42 -18.10
N PRO A 365 -1.12 1.83 -18.73
CA PRO A 365 -1.56 3.21 -18.69
C PRO A 365 -1.76 3.67 -17.24
N PHE A 366 -1.12 4.79 -16.91
CA PHE A 366 -1.05 5.33 -15.56
C PHE A 366 -1.67 6.73 -15.54
N TYR A 367 -2.99 6.77 -15.37
CA TYR A 367 -3.76 8.02 -15.34
C TYR A 367 -4.01 8.50 -13.92
N PHE A 368 -3.70 9.76 -13.67
CA PHE A 368 -4.12 10.53 -12.51
C PHE A 368 -3.99 12.03 -12.84
N GLN A 369 -4.74 12.89 -12.15
CA GLN A 369 -4.67 14.33 -12.36
C GLN A 369 -3.69 15.00 -11.40
N SER A 370 -3.61 14.50 -10.18
CA SER A 370 -2.74 15.03 -9.13
C SER A 370 -2.25 13.93 -8.18
N ILE A 371 -1.20 14.23 -7.41
CA ILE A 371 -0.71 13.37 -6.34
C ILE A 371 -0.97 14.05 -4.99
N TYR A 372 -1.55 13.30 -4.07
CA TYR A 372 -1.73 13.72 -2.69
C TYR A 372 -0.80 12.91 -1.78
N SER A 373 0.16 13.58 -1.14
CA SER A 373 1.03 12.98 -0.13
C SER A 373 0.60 13.48 1.25
N HIS A 374 0.00 12.60 2.04
CA HIS A 374 -0.42 12.89 3.41
C HIS A 374 0.76 12.66 4.38
N PRO A 375 1.28 13.68 5.07
CA PRO A 375 2.39 13.49 6.01
C PRO A 375 1.94 12.73 7.25
N LEU A 376 2.81 11.85 7.77
CA LEU A 376 2.67 11.25 9.09
C LEU A 376 3.88 11.60 9.95
N ASP A 377 3.65 12.28 11.06
CA ASP A 377 4.65 12.48 12.10
C ASP A 377 4.98 11.18 12.84
N LYS A 378 5.90 11.25 13.81
CA LYS A 378 6.37 10.05 14.49
C LYS A 378 5.29 9.42 15.39
N GLU A 379 4.41 10.23 15.96
CA GLU A 379 3.33 9.75 16.82
C GLU A 379 2.22 9.11 15.99
N GLU A 380 1.84 9.72 14.87
CA GLU A 380 0.92 9.17 13.87
C GLU A 380 1.43 7.83 13.33
N GLN A 381 2.71 7.73 12.99
CA GLN A 381 3.34 6.46 12.60
C GLN A 381 3.25 5.39 13.70
N ASN A 382 3.42 5.77 14.97
CA ASN A 382 3.33 4.82 16.08
C ASN A 382 1.88 4.35 16.27
N ARG A 383 0.89 5.24 16.14
CA ARG A 383 -0.54 4.85 16.20
C ARG A 383 -0.94 3.95 15.04
N LYS A 384 -0.49 4.26 13.81
CA LYS A 384 -0.62 3.38 12.64
C LYS A 384 -0.02 1.99 12.89
N LEU A 385 1.18 1.93 13.48
CA LEU A 385 1.81 0.66 13.85
C LEU A 385 0.98 -0.13 14.86
N LEU A 386 0.42 0.52 15.87
CA LEU A 386 -0.45 -0.12 16.86
C LEU A 386 -1.77 -0.62 16.26
N ALA A 387 -2.34 0.13 15.32
CA ALA A 387 -3.53 -0.30 14.59
C ALA A 387 -3.24 -1.55 13.74
N LEU A 388 -2.10 -1.60 13.06
CA LEU A 388 -1.64 -2.78 12.35
C LEU A 388 -1.32 -3.95 13.30
N ASP A 389 -0.76 -3.70 14.49
CA ASP A 389 -0.57 -4.76 15.49
C ASP A 389 -1.89 -5.37 15.99
N ALA A 390 -2.96 -4.59 16.00
CA ALA A 390 -4.30 -5.07 16.36
C ALA A 390 -4.89 -6.05 15.32
N MET A 391 -4.33 -6.11 14.10
CA MET A 391 -4.69 -7.08 13.07
C MET A 391 -4.02 -8.43 13.37
N ASN A 392 -4.80 -9.39 13.84
CA ASN A 392 -4.29 -10.68 14.30
C ASN A 392 -3.65 -11.53 13.19
N ASP A 393 -4.15 -11.47 11.96
CA ASP A 393 -3.75 -12.35 10.85
C ASP A 393 -2.41 -11.98 10.23
N ILE A 394 -2.02 -10.71 10.33
CA ILE A 394 -0.71 -10.23 9.87
C ILE A 394 0.37 -10.34 10.95
N ARG A 395 0.02 -10.81 12.16
CA ARG A 395 0.99 -11.13 13.21
C ARG A 395 1.50 -12.57 13.08
N PRO A 396 2.76 -12.82 13.46
CA PRO A 396 3.24 -14.20 13.61
C PRO A 396 2.33 -14.98 14.57
N ASN A 397 1.67 -16.01 14.07
CA ASN A 397 0.80 -16.86 14.88
C ASN A 397 1.62 -17.67 15.90
N SER A 398 1.00 -18.12 16.98
CA SER A 398 1.66 -18.95 18.01
C SER A 398 1.87 -20.41 17.59
N ASP A 399 1.73 -20.75 16.31
CA ASP A 399 1.81 -22.14 15.87
C ASP A 399 3.21 -22.71 16.08
N GLY A 400 3.24 -23.86 16.76
CA GLY A 400 4.46 -24.62 17.00
C GLY A 400 5.46 -23.97 17.96
N TYR A 401 5.10 -22.91 18.71
CA TYR A 401 6.01 -22.26 19.67
C TYR A 401 6.47 -23.20 20.80
N MET A 402 5.68 -24.24 21.09
CA MET A 402 6.05 -25.28 22.06
C MET A 402 7.05 -26.32 21.50
N ARG A 403 7.36 -26.29 20.20
CA ARG A 403 8.26 -27.25 19.54
C ARG A 403 9.65 -26.61 19.34
N TRP A 404 10.67 -27.18 19.99
CA TRP A 404 12.04 -26.65 19.95
C TRP A 404 12.62 -26.56 18.52
N ASN A 405 12.33 -27.53 17.66
CA ASN A 405 12.79 -27.55 16.27
C ASN A 405 12.16 -26.42 15.43
N THR A 406 10.88 -26.12 15.64
CA THR A 406 10.19 -24.97 15.04
C THR A 406 10.84 -23.67 15.50
N MET A 407 11.20 -23.55 16.78
CA MET A 407 11.88 -22.35 17.30
C MET A 407 13.28 -22.15 16.71
N ILE A 408 14.07 -23.22 16.56
CA ILE A 408 15.38 -23.14 15.89
C ILE A 408 15.20 -22.73 14.42
N PHE A 409 14.29 -23.37 13.70
CA PHE A 409 14.04 -23.05 12.28
C PHE A 409 13.56 -21.60 12.10
N LYS A 410 12.61 -21.14 12.94
CA LYS A 410 12.16 -19.75 12.97
C LYS A 410 13.31 -18.80 13.31
N GLY A 411 14.15 -19.14 14.28
CA GLY A 411 15.33 -18.35 14.66
C GLY A 411 16.37 -18.23 13.54
N LEU A 412 16.72 -19.34 12.89
CA LEU A 412 17.65 -19.38 11.76
C LEU A 412 17.09 -18.64 10.54
N ASN A 413 15.80 -18.78 10.25
CA ASN A 413 15.16 -18.00 9.19
C ASN A 413 15.16 -16.51 9.52
N LYS A 414 14.81 -16.12 10.76
CA LYS A 414 14.86 -14.72 11.17
C LYS A 414 16.27 -14.15 11.08
N LEU A 415 17.30 -14.92 11.47
CA LEU A 415 18.69 -14.54 11.29
C LEU A 415 19.04 -14.39 9.81
N ARG A 416 18.61 -15.33 8.95
CA ARG A 416 18.80 -15.25 7.49
C ARG A 416 18.15 -13.99 6.91
N HIS A 417 16.91 -13.68 7.27
CA HIS A 417 16.21 -12.48 6.83
C HIS A 417 16.92 -11.21 7.33
N HIS A 418 17.40 -11.21 8.57
CA HIS A 418 18.15 -10.09 9.14
C HIS A 418 19.49 -9.85 8.43
N VAL A 419 20.27 -10.92 8.19
CA VAL A 419 21.59 -10.86 7.54
C VAL A 419 21.48 -10.49 6.07
N LEU A 420 20.46 -11.00 5.37
CA LEU A 420 20.23 -10.71 3.96
C LEU A 420 19.26 -9.54 3.73
N HIS A 421 18.80 -8.86 4.79
CA HIS A 421 17.83 -7.76 4.70
C HIS A 421 16.59 -8.06 3.83
N LEU A 422 16.11 -9.31 3.87
CA LEU A 422 14.96 -9.82 3.10
C LEU A 422 13.65 -9.72 3.90
N ASP A 423 13.48 -8.71 4.75
CA ASP A 423 12.27 -8.56 5.57
C ASP A 423 11.08 -8.16 4.69
N LYS A 424 10.07 -9.03 4.61
CA LYS A 424 8.83 -8.85 3.82
C LYS A 424 7.60 -8.47 4.66
N ASP A 425 7.82 -8.17 5.94
CA ASP A 425 6.75 -7.92 6.88
C ASP A 425 5.87 -6.73 6.46
N LEU A 426 4.58 -6.97 6.24
CA LEU A 426 3.61 -5.97 5.79
C LEU A 426 3.50 -4.82 6.80
N VAL A 427 3.46 -5.15 8.09
CA VAL A 427 3.35 -4.16 9.18
C VAL A 427 4.50 -3.16 9.11
N ASN A 428 5.73 -3.65 9.07
CA ASN A 428 6.91 -2.79 8.98
C ASN A 428 7.06 -2.07 7.63
N ARG A 429 6.43 -2.57 6.55
CA ARG A 429 6.49 -1.96 5.21
C ARG A 429 5.51 -0.82 4.98
N PHE A 430 4.41 -0.73 5.72
CA PHE A 430 3.38 0.29 5.47
C PHE A 430 3.34 1.42 6.50
N VAL A 431 4.12 1.32 7.58
CA VAL A 431 4.37 2.45 8.48
C VAL A 431 5.46 3.35 7.87
N ARG A 432 5.03 4.39 7.15
CA ARG A 432 5.88 5.34 6.40
C ARG A 432 5.72 6.76 6.93
N SER A 433 6.63 7.66 6.55
CA SER A 433 6.52 9.08 6.90
C SER A 433 5.40 9.81 6.16
N ASN A 434 4.74 9.14 5.21
CA ASN A 434 3.61 9.66 4.46
C ASN A 434 2.76 8.51 3.90
N GLU A 435 1.48 8.80 3.70
CA GLU A 435 0.57 8.02 2.84
C GLU A 435 0.48 8.72 1.48
N PHE A 436 0.33 7.94 0.41
CA PHE A 436 0.57 8.41 -0.95
C PHE A 436 -0.56 7.97 -1.87
N PHE A 437 -1.24 8.94 -2.49
CA PHE A 437 -2.44 8.72 -3.28
C PHE A 437 -2.34 9.37 -4.66
N TYR A 438 -2.78 8.64 -5.68
CA TYR A 438 -3.09 9.20 -6.99
C TYR A 438 -4.52 9.69 -6.98
N THR A 439 -4.73 10.93 -7.38
CA THR A 439 -6.04 11.55 -7.34
C THR A 439 -6.67 11.60 -8.73
N VAL A 440 -7.92 11.17 -8.81
CA VAL A 440 -8.73 11.19 -10.03
C VAL A 440 -10.07 11.84 -9.70
N PRO A 441 -10.44 12.97 -10.34
CA PRO A 441 -11.78 13.50 -10.20
C PRO A 441 -12.82 12.46 -10.60
N ILE A 442 -13.87 12.31 -9.80
CA ILE A 442 -14.94 11.33 -10.10
C ILE A 442 -15.62 11.68 -11.45
N SER A 443 -15.65 12.95 -11.84
CA SER A 443 -16.12 13.40 -13.15
C SER A 443 -15.36 12.78 -14.33
N ASP A 444 -14.08 12.44 -14.15
CA ASP A 444 -13.24 11.88 -15.22
C ASP A 444 -13.60 10.42 -15.53
N LEU A 445 -14.22 9.71 -14.59
CA LEU A 445 -14.70 8.33 -14.77
C LEU A 445 -15.81 8.22 -15.82
N TYR A 446 -16.39 9.34 -16.25
CA TYR A 446 -17.42 9.43 -17.29
C TYR A 446 -16.83 9.72 -18.67
N GLN A 447 -15.52 9.93 -18.77
CA GLN A 447 -14.79 10.02 -20.02
C GLN A 447 -14.25 8.63 -20.38
N GLU A 448 -14.75 8.04 -21.46
CA GLU A 448 -14.48 6.63 -21.80
C GLU A 448 -12.98 6.32 -21.97
N GLU A 449 -12.19 7.24 -22.55
CA GLU A 449 -10.74 7.04 -22.69
C GLU A 449 -10.00 7.07 -21.35
N THR A 450 -10.39 7.98 -20.47
CA THR A 450 -9.82 8.07 -19.12
C THR A 450 -10.20 6.85 -18.28
N LEU A 451 -11.46 6.43 -18.34
CA LEU A 451 -11.95 5.24 -17.69
C LEU A 451 -11.14 4.01 -18.12
N LYS A 452 -10.93 3.81 -19.44
CA LYS A 452 -10.13 2.71 -19.97
C LYS A 452 -8.71 2.68 -19.40
N GLN A 453 -8.07 3.84 -19.21
CA GLN A 453 -6.72 3.92 -18.64
C GLN A 453 -6.71 3.53 -17.16
N ILE A 454 -7.67 4.04 -16.38
CA ILE A 454 -7.77 3.76 -14.94
C ILE A 454 -8.11 2.29 -14.70
N THR A 455 -9.05 1.72 -15.46
CA THR A 455 -9.52 0.35 -15.29
C THR A 455 -8.73 -0.66 -16.11
N TYR A 456 -7.61 -0.24 -16.70
CA TYR A 456 -6.80 -1.13 -17.52
C TYR A 456 -6.22 -2.24 -16.64
N GLN A 457 -6.63 -3.47 -16.92
CA GLN A 457 -6.03 -4.67 -16.35
C GLN A 457 -5.24 -5.30 -17.50
N GLY A 458 -3.91 -5.31 -17.41
CA GLY A 458 -3.08 -5.98 -18.42
C GLY A 458 -3.51 -7.41 -18.61
N LYS A 459 -3.23 -7.99 -19.79
CA LYS A 459 -3.41 -9.44 -19.96
C LYS A 459 -2.59 -10.11 -18.87
N ALA A 460 -3.26 -10.72 -17.89
CA ALA A 460 -2.63 -11.57 -16.91
C ALA A 460 -1.73 -12.56 -17.68
N GLN A 461 -0.43 -12.50 -17.46
CA GLN A 461 0.51 -13.46 -18.04
C GLN A 461 0.37 -14.80 -17.33
#